data_AF-A0A261FEG6-F1
#
_entry.id   AF-A0A261FEG6-F1
#
_cell.length_a   1.000
_cell.length_b   1.000
_cell.length_c   1.000
_cell.angle_alpha   90.00
_cell.angle_beta   90.00
_cell.angle_gamma   90.00
#
_symmetry.space_group_name_H-M   'P 1'
#
loop_
_entity.id
_entity.type
_entity.pdbx_description
1 polymer ?
#
loop_
_entity_poly.entity_id
_entity_poly.type
_entity_poly.pdbx_seq_one_letter_code
_entity_poly.pdbx_strand_id
1 'polypeptide(L)'
;MVFAHRPATAFTALAATCAMVLSLASCASNSDTHTNDGQTTITMSSTGAVALFTPSDGITLSQQTPLNKWAKLTPDLTASLTDAGFKKDNITHTTSDSLDKQSRAIQDYVVSHLSDKGKTNDAGIVIEPENMTLLVAPVVEADASTRQYGDYVSQELRTTQDEAGDDADTSANGSSNSSSAGSSSGSTSGSTDSKDSADAKDSGSKDSSGSAARSDDSDGSSESSDDASSDSSSDATDSAGTADDTQAEAADRLVSSLKLAKESGMHVVLLGNSIEGYKPDAFVKFTDAQTIGKLQAEKVVSKLQLAKASKDNPKRIEVLLPYTPVKDGTSDDASDSASDDASGTVADTDESTFAQEAFRGIWQVLGAYYEKGVAESPSGTLDANTTEDDWHAVAYDASKEGSSAKVLATRLKSGTDSPTRVDAVIALNDYVASEVVSELKDLGYTGSAADINPQITISGIVGNIAGKKDLARQAVPDPIKSPENDTADQDAADDGTAKDEHDASSDKTDKARDSQWPLVTGYGAYISNIPSVVNGKQWMTGIANRKVIASDIADACVRLNTGKALSGMSSVRNGEVGGVAKVPIISEPPLAVSASNLKAALIDPGYITLADAGL
;
A
#
# COMPACT_ATOMS: atom_id res chain seq x y z
N MET A 1 10.19 -37.90 -49.33
CA MET A 1 9.78 -39.00 -48.43
C MET A 1 9.12 -38.33 -47.23
N VAL A 2 7.80 -38.06 -47.23
CA VAL A 2 6.67 -38.97 -46.92
C VAL A 2 6.98 -39.73 -45.60
N PHE A 3 6.27 -39.57 -44.47
CA PHE A 3 4.82 -39.58 -44.25
C PHE A 3 4.38 -38.70 -43.06
N ALA A 4 3.23 -38.06 -43.25
CA ALA A 4 2.33 -37.55 -42.22
C ALA A 4 1.61 -38.70 -41.51
N HIS A 5 1.03 -38.46 -40.32
CA HIS A 5 -0.35 -38.86 -39.99
C HIS A 5 -0.86 -38.21 -38.70
N ARG A 6 -1.90 -37.38 -38.83
CA ARG A 6 -2.99 -37.28 -37.85
C ARG A 6 -3.87 -38.53 -37.97
N PRO A 7 -4.72 -38.81 -36.97
CA PRO A 7 -6.14 -38.67 -37.27
C PRO A 7 -6.96 -38.02 -36.14
N ALA A 8 -8.02 -37.35 -36.58
CA ALA A 8 -9.18 -36.95 -35.80
C ALA A 8 -10.27 -38.05 -35.89
N THR A 9 -11.06 -38.23 -34.83
CA THR A 9 -12.40 -38.86 -34.86
C THR A 9 -13.10 -38.42 -33.56
N ALA A 10 -14.03 -37.44 -33.54
CA ALA A 10 -15.44 -37.48 -33.95
C ALA A 10 -16.37 -38.30 -33.03
N PHE A 11 -17.18 -37.56 -32.25
CA PHE A 11 -18.57 -37.79 -31.78
C PHE A 11 -19.08 -39.22 -31.53
N THR A 12 -19.52 -39.47 -30.28
CA THR A 12 -20.87 -40.04 -30.03
C THR A 12 -21.35 -39.73 -28.62
N ALA A 13 -22.53 -39.11 -28.52
CA ALA A 13 -23.29 -38.94 -27.29
C ALA A 13 -24.10 -40.21 -26.99
N LEU A 14 -24.22 -40.58 -25.72
CA LEU A 14 -25.33 -41.42 -25.24
C LEU A 14 -25.73 -40.99 -23.83
N ALA A 15 -26.92 -40.41 -23.74
CA ALA A 15 -27.66 -40.20 -22.51
C ALA A 15 -28.34 -41.52 -22.11
N ALA A 16 -28.24 -41.91 -20.84
CA ALA A 16 -29.18 -42.84 -20.20
C ALA A 16 -29.23 -42.58 -18.69
N THR A 17 -30.36 -42.02 -18.30
CA THR A 17 -30.92 -41.83 -16.96
C THR A 17 -30.87 -43.06 -16.05
N CYS A 18 -30.63 -42.83 -14.76
CA CYS A 18 -31.36 -43.49 -13.67
C CYS A 18 -31.36 -42.59 -12.42
N ALA A 19 -32.52 -42.02 -12.14
CA ALA A 19 -32.84 -41.32 -10.90
C ALA A 19 -33.14 -42.36 -9.79
N MET A 20 -32.67 -42.10 -8.57
CA MET A 20 -33.33 -42.60 -7.36
C MET A 20 -33.39 -41.47 -6.33
N VAL A 21 -34.58 -40.87 -6.28
CA VAL A 21 -35.08 -40.08 -5.15
C VAL A 21 -35.69 -41.06 -4.16
N LEU A 22 -35.30 -40.99 -2.88
CA LEU A 22 -36.04 -41.59 -1.78
C LEU A 22 -36.34 -40.49 -0.75
N SER A 23 -37.57 -40.00 -0.83
CA SER A 23 -38.25 -39.23 0.20
C SER A 23 -38.87 -40.21 1.19
N LEU A 24 -38.68 -40.01 2.49
CA LEU A 24 -39.52 -40.61 3.52
C LEU A 24 -40.00 -39.51 4.46
N ALA A 25 -41.31 -39.30 4.47
CA ALA A 25 -42.05 -38.55 5.46
C ALA A 25 -43.13 -39.46 6.08
N SER A 26 -43.09 -39.64 7.41
CA SER A 26 -44.14 -40.20 8.29
C SER A 26 -43.50 -40.41 9.68
N CYS A 27 -44.07 -40.10 10.83
CA CYS A 27 -45.43 -39.70 11.20
C CYS A 27 -45.35 -38.79 12.43
N ALA A 28 -46.33 -37.90 12.54
CA ALA A 28 -46.69 -37.23 13.79
C ALA A 28 -47.25 -38.26 14.80
N SER A 29 -46.91 -38.09 16.07
CA SER A 29 -47.64 -38.68 17.20
C SER A 29 -47.49 -37.76 18.40
N ASN A 30 -48.61 -37.17 18.80
CA ASN A 30 -48.77 -36.33 19.97
C ASN A 30 -48.83 -37.23 21.21
N SER A 31 -47.93 -37.04 22.18
CA SER A 31 -48.07 -37.58 23.53
C SER A 31 -47.27 -36.71 24.49
N ASP A 32 -47.98 -35.94 25.30
CA ASP A 32 -47.46 -35.25 26.47
C ASP A 32 -46.84 -36.25 27.46
N THR A 33 -45.55 -36.11 27.72
CA THR A 33 -44.94 -36.46 29.00
C THR A 33 -43.72 -35.59 29.25
N HIS A 34 -43.83 -34.72 30.25
CA HIS A 34 -42.73 -33.99 30.85
C HIS A 34 -41.66 -34.93 31.41
N THR A 35 -40.44 -34.83 30.90
CA THR A 35 -39.22 -35.15 31.65
C THR A 35 -38.13 -34.15 31.26
N ASN A 36 -37.74 -33.31 32.21
CA ASN A 36 -36.55 -32.46 32.14
C ASN A 36 -35.31 -33.34 32.02
N ASP A 37 -34.58 -33.22 30.91
CA ASP A 37 -33.16 -33.53 30.88
C ASP A 37 -32.46 -32.51 29.99
N GLY A 38 -31.39 -31.92 30.53
CA GLY A 38 -30.64 -30.80 29.96
C GLY A 38 -29.84 -31.20 28.74
N GLN A 39 -30.52 -31.40 27.61
CA GLN A 39 -29.90 -31.62 26.33
C GLN A 39 -30.06 -30.33 25.50
N THR A 40 -29.01 -29.51 25.52
CA THR A 40 -28.82 -28.38 24.60
C THR A 40 -29.07 -28.92 23.18
N THR A 41 -30.20 -28.56 22.61
CA THR A 41 -30.52 -28.93 21.24
C THR A 41 -29.55 -28.13 20.38
N ILE A 42 -28.48 -28.79 19.89
CA ILE A 42 -27.57 -28.21 18.92
C ILE A 42 -28.41 -27.95 17.66
N THR A 43 -28.89 -26.73 17.52
CA THR A 43 -29.33 -26.22 16.22
C THR A 43 -28.11 -26.14 15.33
N MET A 44 -27.85 -27.22 14.59
CA MET A 44 -27.04 -27.15 13.38
C MET A 44 -27.56 -25.98 12.52
N SER A 45 -26.64 -25.16 12.00
CA SER A 45 -26.82 -24.16 10.90
C SER A 45 -26.94 -22.68 11.30
N SER A 46 -26.12 -22.17 12.22
CA SER A 46 -25.88 -20.72 12.32
C SER A 46 -24.39 -20.47 12.14
N THR A 47 -23.99 -19.77 11.08
CA THR A 47 -22.62 -19.34 10.80
C THR A 47 -22.08 -18.36 11.86
N GLY A 48 -22.93 -17.93 12.79
CA GLY A 48 -22.57 -17.04 13.90
C GLY A 48 -22.88 -15.58 13.59
N ALA A 49 -22.08 -14.70 14.17
CA ALA A 49 -22.12 -13.26 13.94
C ALA A 49 -20.74 -12.70 13.58
N VAL A 50 -20.76 -11.55 12.91
CA VAL A 50 -19.56 -10.78 12.59
C VAL A 50 -19.81 -9.32 12.94
N ALA A 51 -18.84 -8.70 13.61
CA ALA A 51 -18.84 -7.26 13.83
C ALA A 51 -17.63 -6.63 13.14
N LEU A 52 -17.90 -5.70 12.24
CA LEU A 52 -16.90 -4.99 11.47
C LEU A 52 -16.67 -3.61 12.07
N PHE A 53 -15.41 -3.30 12.40
CA PHE A 53 -14.97 -1.99 12.86
C PHE A 53 -13.95 -1.45 11.86
N THR A 54 -14.33 -0.43 11.09
CA THR A 54 -13.44 0.18 10.09
C THR A 54 -13.20 1.65 10.36
N PRO A 55 -12.10 2.22 9.84
CA PRO A 55 -11.97 3.65 9.73
C PRO A 55 -13.09 4.25 8.86
N SER A 56 -13.38 5.52 9.10
CA SER A 56 -14.16 6.34 8.19
C SER A 56 -13.25 6.83 7.07
N ASP A 57 -13.70 6.73 5.83
CA ASP A 57 -12.99 7.38 4.73
C ASP A 57 -13.06 8.90 4.96
N GLY A 58 -11.91 9.57 5.00
CA GLY A 58 -11.87 11.02 5.10
C GLY A 58 -12.60 11.71 3.93
N ILE A 59 -13.08 12.93 4.16
CA ILE A 59 -13.69 13.73 3.07
C ILE A 59 -12.59 14.06 2.05
N THR A 60 -12.67 13.45 0.87
CA THR A 60 -11.82 13.77 -0.26
C THR A 60 -12.61 14.62 -1.24
N LEU A 61 -12.34 15.93 -1.27
CA LEU A 61 -12.92 16.84 -2.27
C LEU A 61 -12.28 16.66 -3.67
N SER A 62 -11.13 15.98 -3.75
CA SER A 62 -10.40 15.74 -4.99
C SER A 62 -10.95 14.56 -5.77
N GLN A 63 -11.03 14.70 -7.11
CA GLN A 63 -11.33 13.59 -8.02
C GLN A 63 -10.14 12.64 -8.22
N GLN A 64 -8.96 12.98 -7.69
CA GLN A 64 -7.78 12.12 -7.69
C GLN A 64 -7.75 11.29 -6.40
N THR A 65 -8.67 10.33 -6.32
CA THR A 65 -8.81 9.47 -5.15
C THR A 65 -8.69 8.00 -5.57
N PRO A 66 -7.88 7.18 -4.86
CA PRO A 66 -7.77 5.76 -5.13
C PRO A 66 -9.09 5.02 -4.86
N LEU A 67 -9.30 3.89 -5.55
CA LEU A 67 -10.43 2.99 -5.31
C LEU A 67 -10.26 2.08 -4.09
N ASN A 68 -9.06 2.03 -3.52
CA ASN A 68 -8.72 1.33 -2.29
C ASN A 68 -9.28 2.10 -1.08
N LYS A 69 -10.54 1.89 -0.72
CA LYS A 69 -11.27 2.68 0.28
C LYS A 69 -12.14 1.81 1.18
N TRP A 70 -12.24 2.12 2.48
CA TRP A 70 -13.05 1.31 3.41
C TRP A 70 -14.54 1.32 3.03
N ALA A 71 -15.08 2.44 2.57
CA ALA A 71 -16.48 2.49 2.09
C ALA A 71 -16.74 1.62 0.85
N LYS A 72 -15.69 1.17 0.15
CA LYS A 72 -15.80 0.18 -0.92
C LYS A 72 -15.61 -1.25 -0.42
N LEU A 73 -14.76 -1.47 0.59
CA LEU A 73 -14.57 -2.80 1.19
C LEU A 73 -15.80 -3.28 1.96
N THR A 74 -16.37 -2.44 2.83
CA THR A 74 -17.51 -2.80 3.69
C THR A 74 -18.66 -3.46 2.94
N PRO A 75 -19.20 -2.88 1.83
CA PRO A 75 -20.29 -3.53 1.11
C PRO A 75 -19.85 -4.84 0.43
N ASP A 76 -18.63 -4.91 -0.10
CA ASP A 76 -18.08 -6.12 -0.72
C ASP A 76 -17.93 -7.26 0.32
N LEU A 77 -17.44 -6.94 1.51
CA LEU A 77 -17.32 -7.87 2.64
C LEU A 77 -18.68 -8.29 3.19
N THR A 78 -19.62 -7.36 3.33
CA THR A 78 -21.00 -7.67 3.76
C THR A 78 -21.68 -8.64 2.79
N ALA A 79 -21.50 -8.43 1.48
CA ALA A 79 -22.00 -9.33 0.45
C ALA A 79 -21.36 -10.72 0.57
N SER A 80 -20.02 -10.80 0.65
CA SER A 80 -19.29 -12.06 0.80
C SER A 80 -19.67 -12.83 2.07
N LEU A 81 -19.87 -12.14 3.20
CA LEU A 81 -20.36 -12.76 4.43
C LEU A 81 -21.78 -13.32 4.27
N THR A 82 -22.66 -12.58 3.61
CA THR A 82 -24.03 -13.04 3.33
C THR A 82 -24.01 -14.27 2.41
N ASP A 83 -23.19 -14.25 1.37
CA ASP A 83 -23.02 -15.37 0.42
C ASP A 83 -22.40 -16.60 1.11
N ALA A 84 -21.55 -16.39 2.12
CA ALA A 84 -20.99 -17.43 2.98
C ALA A 84 -21.99 -17.97 4.03
N GLY A 85 -23.22 -17.45 4.08
CA GLY A 85 -24.31 -17.94 4.90
C GLY A 85 -24.54 -17.21 6.21
N PHE A 86 -23.86 -16.08 6.47
CA PHE A 86 -24.19 -15.22 7.60
C PHE A 86 -25.55 -14.54 7.38
N LYS A 87 -26.37 -14.45 8.43
CA LYS A 87 -27.60 -13.66 8.38
C LYS A 87 -27.24 -12.18 8.40
N LYS A 88 -27.91 -11.38 7.57
CA LYS A 88 -27.67 -9.94 7.49
C LYS A 88 -27.81 -9.23 8.84
N ASP A 89 -28.79 -9.64 9.65
CA ASP A 89 -29.02 -9.07 10.99
C ASP A 89 -27.93 -9.45 12.02
N ASN A 90 -27.09 -10.45 11.69
CA ASN A 90 -25.94 -10.87 12.50
C ASN A 90 -24.61 -10.25 11.99
N ILE A 91 -24.67 -9.33 11.03
CA ILE A 91 -23.51 -8.59 10.53
C ILE A 91 -23.68 -7.15 10.97
N THR A 92 -22.87 -6.71 11.92
CA THR A 92 -22.85 -5.32 12.38
C THR A 92 -21.65 -4.58 11.80
N HIS A 93 -21.82 -3.29 11.53
CA HIS A 93 -20.74 -2.43 11.03
C HIS A 93 -20.72 -1.11 11.77
N THR A 94 -19.54 -0.74 12.26
CA THR A 94 -19.27 0.53 12.93
C THR A 94 -18.07 1.18 12.26
N THR A 95 -18.22 2.47 11.92
CA THR A 95 -17.15 3.30 11.36
C THR A 95 -16.71 4.34 12.39
N SER A 96 -15.40 4.54 12.52
CA SER A 96 -14.82 5.54 13.41
C SER A 96 -13.79 6.40 12.68
N ASP A 97 -13.75 7.70 12.96
CA ASP A 97 -12.81 8.65 12.36
C ASP A 97 -11.52 8.85 13.20
N SER A 98 -11.47 8.29 14.42
CA SER A 98 -10.30 8.29 15.28
C SER A 98 -10.15 6.97 16.04
N LEU A 99 -8.91 6.67 16.46
CA LEU A 99 -8.60 5.51 17.28
C LEU A 99 -9.31 5.56 18.65
N ASP A 100 -9.46 6.75 19.24
CA ASP A 100 -10.19 6.92 20.49
C ASP A 100 -11.66 6.47 20.37
N LYS A 101 -12.37 6.95 19.34
CA LYS A 101 -13.76 6.53 19.11
C LYS A 101 -13.88 5.06 18.76
N GLN A 102 -12.94 4.53 17.96
CA GLN A 102 -12.96 3.12 17.58
C GLN A 102 -12.74 2.19 18.77
N SER A 103 -11.73 2.46 19.60
CA SER A 103 -11.44 1.67 20.80
C SER A 103 -12.60 1.68 21.79
N ARG A 104 -13.30 2.81 21.97
CA ARG A 104 -14.53 2.88 22.78
C ARG A 104 -15.67 2.06 22.18
N ALA A 105 -15.91 2.19 20.87
CA ALA A 105 -16.95 1.41 20.20
C ALA A 105 -16.72 -0.11 20.31
N ILE A 106 -15.46 -0.55 20.19
CA ILE A 106 -15.08 -1.95 20.37
C ILE A 106 -15.27 -2.38 21.83
N GLN A 107 -14.84 -1.56 22.79
CA GLN A 107 -15.04 -1.83 24.22
C GLN A 107 -16.53 -2.00 24.54
N ASP A 108 -17.37 -1.06 24.12
CA ASP A 108 -18.82 -1.09 24.34
C ASP A 108 -19.46 -2.34 23.70
N TYR A 109 -19.03 -2.69 22.49
CA TYR A 109 -19.49 -3.89 21.81
C TYR A 109 -19.13 -5.16 22.57
N VAL A 110 -17.87 -5.29 23.01
CA VAL A 110 -17.41 -6.45 23.77
C VAL A 110 -18.16 -6.54 25.09
N VAL A 111 -18.21 -5.46 25.88
CA VAL A 111 -18.87 -5.46 27.20
C VAL A 111 -20.36 -5.76 27.11
N SER A 112 -21.07 -5.20 26.12
CA SER A 112 -22.51 -5.49 25.92
C SER A 112 -22.76 -6.96 25.61
N HIS A 113 -21.99 -7.56 24.69
CA HIS A 113 -22.17 -8.96 24.31
C HIS A 113 -21.76 -9.95 25.40
N LEU A 114 -20.85 -9.57 26.30
CA LEU A 114 -20.55 -10.36 27.51
C LEU A 114 -21.63 -10.24 28.57
N SER A 115 -22.26 -9.06 28.68
CA SER A 115 -23.36 -8.82 29.61
C SER A 115 -24.66 -9.51 29.18
N ASP A 116 -24.82 -9.76 27.88
CA ASP A 116 -25.97 -10.43 27.28
C ASP A 116 -25.77 -11.94 27.06
N LYS A 117 -24.69 -12.52 27.60
CA LYS A 117 -24.39 -13.96 27.50
C LYS A 117 -25.58 -14.80 27.97
N GLY A 118 -26.13 -15.62 27.08
CA GLY A 118 -27.30 -16.47 27.34
C GLY A 118 -28.66 -15.85 26.99
N LYS A 119 -28.72 -14.65 26.41
CA LYS A 119 -29.96 -14.04 25.89
C LYS A 119 -30.15 -14.39 24.41
N THR A 120 -31.41 -14.63 24.02
CA THR A 120 -31.80 -14.91 22.63
C THR A 120 -31.91 -13.60 21.84
N ASN A 121 -31.39 -13.57 20.62
CA ASN A 121 -31.63 -12.46 19.68
C ASN A 121 -33.11 -12.43 19.21
N ASP A 122 -33.48 -11.42 18.42
CA ASP A 122 -34.84 -11.24 17.87
C ASP A 122 -35.34 -12.45 17.03
N ALA A 123 -34.42 -13.31 16.60
CA ALA A 123 -34.71 -14.56 15.91
C ALA A 123 -34.81 -15.79 16.84
N GLY A 124 -34.76 -15.60 18.17
CA GLY A 124 -34.86 -16.65 19.18
C GLY A 124 -33.60 -17.51 19.34
N ILE A 125 -32.45 -17.09 18.80
CA ILE A 125 -31.20 -17.86 18.81
C ILE A 125 -30.19 -17.20 19.76
N VAL A 126 -29.57 -17.99 20.63
CA VAL A 126 -28.40 -17.56 21.42
C VAL A 126 -27.17 -17.66 20.53
N ILE A 127 -26.47 -16.55 20.32
CA ILE A 127 -25.16 -16.55 19.66
C ILE A 127 -24.12 -16.57 20.77
N GLU A 128 -23.50 -17.72 20.97
CA GLU A 128 -22.40 -17.84 21.92
C GLU A 128 -21.18 -17.04 21.44
N PRO A 129 -20.36 -16.49 22.35
CA PRO A 129 -19.17 -15.72 21.98
C PRO A 129 -18.20 -16.45 21.05
N GLU A 130 -18.08 -17.78 21.18
CA GLU A 130 -17.28 -18.65 20.31
C GLU A 130 -17.75 -18.69 18.84
N ASN A 131 -18.97 -18.25 18.58
CA ASN A 131 -19.53 -18.14 17.24
C ASN A 131 -19.53 -16.67 16.76
N MET A 132 -18.64 -15.84 17.29
CA MET A 132 -18.51 -14.43 16.92
C MET A 132 -17.09 -14.09 16.47
N THR A 133 -16.99 -13.39 15.35
CA THR A 133 -15.72 -12.82 14.87
C THR A 133 -15.78 -11.29 14.86
N LEU A 134 -14.79 -10.64 15.46
CA LEU A 134 -14.53 -9.21 15.33
C LEU A 134 -13.55 -8.99 14.18
N LEU A 135 -13.99 -8.28 13.16
CA LEU A 135 -13.15 -7.80 12.06
C LEU A 135 -12.77 -6.35 12.37
N VAL A 136 -11.50 -6.10 12.67
CA VAL A 136 -11.04 -4.80 13.17
C VAL A 136 -9.96 -4.26 12.26
N ALA A 137 -10.21 -3.11 11.62
CA ALA A 137 -9.19 -2.31 10.95
C ALA A 137 -8.80 -1.16 11.88
N PRO A 138 -7.68 -1.24 12.61
CA PRO A 138 -7.25 -0.17 13.51
C PRO A 138 -7.14 1.17 12.77
N VAL A 139 -7.73 2.23 13.34
CA VAL A 139 -7.55 3.59 12.83
C VAL A 139 -6.10 4.01 13.08
N VAL A 140 -5.41 4.39 12.01
CA VAL A 140 -4.06 4.96 12.02
C VAL A 140 -4.09 6.29 11.28
N GLU A 141 -3.25 7.23 11.69
CA GLU A 141 -3.13 8.51 10.99
C GLU A 141 -2.22 8.35 9.77
N ALA A 142 -2.83 8.17 8.59
CA ALA A 142 -2.09 8.17 7.34
C ALA A 142 -1.73 9.60 6.91
N ASP A 143 -0.47 9.80 6.53
CA ASP A 143 0.04 11.04 5.94
C ASP A 143 -0.49 11.29 4.51
N ALA A 144 -0.18 12.48 3.97
CA ALA A 144 -0.71 12.92 2.68
C ALA A 144 -0.20 12.08 1.49
N SER A 145 1.01 11.54 1.56
CA SER A 145 1.62 10.76 0.48
C SER A 145 1.13 9.30 0.49
N THR A 146 1.00 8.68 1.66
CA THR A 146 0.48 7.31 1.81
C THR A 146 -1.00 7.24 1.42
N ARG A 147 -1.77 8.31 1.67
CA ARG A 147 -3.18 8.40 1.22
C ARG A 147 -3.35 8.27 -0.29
N GLN A 148 -2.32 8.55 -1.09
CA GLN A 148 -2.37 8.39 -2.55
C GLN A 148 -2.41 6.91 -2.99
N TYR A 149 -2.10 5.97 -2.11
CA TYR A 149 -2.20 4.52 -2.41
C TYR A 149 -3.54 3.93 -1.93
N GLY A 150 -4.27 4.70 -1.13
CA GLY A 150 -5.55 4.36 -0.53
C GLY A 150 -5.42 3.67 0.82
N ASP A 151 -6.55 3.34 1.41
CA ASP A 151 -6.65 3.07 2.85
C ASP A 151 -6.22 1.64 3.24
N TYR A 152 -5.78 0.85 2.25
CA TYR A 152 -5.42 -0.56 2.40
C TYR A 152 -3.93 -0.79 2.59
N VAL A 153 -3.10 0.25 2.48
CA VAL A 153 -1.67 0.14 2.74
C VAL A 153 -1.48 -0.14 4.22
N SER A 154 -0.83 -1.27 4.53
CA SER A 154 -0.56 -1.67 5.90
C SER A 154 0.35 -0.67 6.62
N GLN A 155 -0.05 -0.31 7.83
CA GLN A 155 0.74 0.43 8.81
C GLN A 155 0.73 -0.33 10.14
N GLU A 156 1.63 0.04 11.05
CA GLU A 156 1.72 -0.53 12.39
C GLU A 156 1.30 0.49 13.44
N LEU A 157 0.36 0.10 14.32
CA LEU A 157 -0.04 0.88 15.47
C LEU A 157 0.86 0.54 16.67
N ARG A 158 1.63 1.52 17.14
CA ARG A 158 2.50 1.41 18.33
C ARG A 158 1.68 1.41 19.62
N THR A 159 2.22 0.76 20.65
CA THR A 159 1.61 0.69 22.00
C THR A 159 2.62 1.12 23.08
N THR A 160 2.15 1.50 24.27
CA THR A 160 3.02 2.04 25.34
C THR A 160 3.90 0.99 26.03
N GLN A 161 3.84 -0.27 25.60
CA GLN A 161 4.36 -1.39 26.39
C GLN A 161 5.89 -1.44 26.53
N ASP A 162 6.63 -0.54 25.86
CA ASP A 162 8.10 -0.45 25.89
C ASP A 162 8.69 0.62 26.84
N GLU A 163 7.88 1.46 27.50
CA GLU A 163 8.41 2.43 28.50
C GLU A 163 8.68 1.79 29.88
N ALA A 164 8.37 0.50 30.08
CA ALA A 164 8.50 -0.18 31.36
C ALA A 164 9.40 -1.43 31.29
N GLY A 165 10.64 -1.27 30.84
CA GLY A 165 11.51 -2.41 30.63
C GLY A 165 13.01 -2.15 30.52
N ASP A 166 13.62 -1.34 31.39
CA ASP A 166 15.05 -1.53 31.71
C ASP A 166 15.45 -0.87 33.05
N ASP A 167 14.96 -1.43 34.14
CA ASP A 167 15.56 -1.27 35.47
C ASP A 167 15.55 -2.61 36.19
N ALA A 168 16.36 -3.54 35.68
CA ALA A 168 16.69 -4.79 36.35
C ALA A 168 18.20 -4.92 36.49
N ASP A 169 18.70 -4.34 37.58
CA ASP A 169 19.99 -4.68 38.19
C ASP A 169 20.15 -6.21 38.28
N THR A 170 21.05 -6.76 37.47
CA THR A 170 21.68 -8.05 37.75
C THR A 170 23.18 -8.01 37.47
N SER A 171 23.92 -7.56 38.47
CA SER A 171 25.30 -7.93 38.68
C SER A 171 25.45 -9.46 38.81
N ALA A 172 26.00 -10.13 37.80
CA ALA A 172 26.64 -11.45 37.96
C ALA A 172 27.68 -11.74 36.86
N ASN A 173 28.93 -11.57 37.27
CA ASN A 173 30.17 -12.08 36.71
C ASN A 173 30.08 -13.50 36.09
N GLY A 174 30.60 -13.67 34.87
CA GLY A 174 30.67 -14.97 34.19
C GLY A 174 31.51 -14.95 32.91
N SER A 175 32.83 -14.90 33.09
CA SER A 175 33.88 -14.91 32.05
C SER A 175 33.90 -16.18 31.18
N SER A 176 34.05 -16.03 29.85
CA SER A 176 34.93 -16.84 28.97
C SER A 176 34.84 -16.28 27.54
N ASN A 177 35.87 -15.62 26.99
CA ASN A 177 37.05 -16.21 26.32
C ASN A 177 36.61 -17.18 25.20
N SER A 178 36.96 -17.03 23.92
CA SER A 178 38.13 -16.42 23.31
C SER A 178 38.01 -16.45 21.78
N SER A 179 38.81 -15.60 21.14
CA SER A 179 39.64 -15.88 19.94
C SER A 179 38.92 -16.20 18.62
N SER A 180 39.31 -15.68 17.46
CA SER A 180 40.51 -14.96 17.02
C SER A 180 40.28 -14.76 15.50
N ALA A 181 40.39 -13.56 14.96
CA ALA A 181 41.62 -12.94 14.45
C ALA A 181 41.78 -13.07 12.93
N GLY A 182 42.37 -12.03 12.34
CA GLY A 182 42.93 -12.02 10.98
C GLY A 182 42.48 -10.80 10.17
N SER A 183 42.86 -9.58 10.54
CA SER A 183 44.13 -8.91 10.14
C SER A 183 43.98 -8.15 8.80
N SER A 184 43.92 -6.82 8.83
CA SER A 184 45.04 -5.84 8.73
C SER A 184 45.40 -5.51 7.28
N SER A 185 45.44 -4.26 6.82
CA SER A 185 46.41 -3.18 7.12
C SER A 185 45.93 -1.95 6.30
N GLY A 186 46.25 -0.68 6.52
CA GLY A 186 47.26 0.13 7.21
C GLY A 186 47.14 1.53 6.54
N SER A 187 47.51 2.70 7.07
CA SER A 187 48.52 3.05 8.07
C SER A 187 48.35 4.55 8.43
N THR A 188 48.74 4.90 9.68
CA THR A 188 49.55 6.09 10.13
C THR A 188 49.14 7.50 9.72
N SER A 189 49.16 8.56 10.54
CA SER A 189 49.97 8.99 11.72
C SER A 189 49.23 10.18 12.38
N GLY A 190 49.41 10.65 13.61
CA GLY A 190 50.33 10.40 14.72
C GLY A 190 50.03 11.45 15.81
N SER A 191 50.14 11.04 17.08
CA SER A 191 50.83 11.75 18.20
C SER A 191 50.48 13.23 18.47
N THR A 192 50.23 13.72 19.70
CA THR A 192 50.54 13.25 21.05
C THR A 192 49.90 14.24 22.04
N ASP A 193 49.47 13.70 23.18
CA ASP A 193 49.61 14.25 24.53
C ASP A 193 48.92 15.54 24.99
N SER A 194 48.13 15.31 26.04
CA SER A 194 48.22 15.95 27.37
C SER A 194 47.25 17.08 27.73
N LYS A 195 46.43 16.71 28.72
CA LYS A 195 46.28 17.34 30.04
C LYS A 195 45.22 18.45 30.22
N ASP A 196 44.19 18.00 30.94
CA ASP A 196 43.94 18.37 32.34
C ASP A 196 43.28 19.74 32.61
N SER A 197 42.02 19.61 33.03
CA SER A 197 41.43 20.19 34.24
C SER A 197 41.05 21.67 34.34
N ALA A 198 39.84 21.77 34.90
CA ALA A 198 39.31 22.75 35.84
C ALA A 198 38.71 24.04 35.26
N ASP A 199 37.39 24.19 35.29
CA ASP A 199 36.48 24.43 36.43
C ASP A 199 36.37 25.91 36.84
N ALA A 200 35.11 26.35 36.74
CA ALA A 200 34.39 27.23 37.64
C ALA A 200 34.62 28.74 37.66
N LYS A 201 33.47 29.39 37.88
CA LYS A 201 33.21 30.73 38.45
C LYS A 201 33.15 31.86 37.43
N ASP A 202 32.27 32.85 37.55
CA ASP A 202 31.17 33.15 38.48
C ASP A 202 30.50 34.38 37.89
N SER A 203 29.19 34.45 38.07
CA SER A 203 28.29 35.54 37.74
C SER A 203 28.60 36.83 38.49
N GLY A 204 28.33 37.99 37.85
CA GLY A 204 28.36 39.27 38.55
C GLY A 204 28.08 40.49 37.68
N SER A 205 26.79 40.83 37.57
CA SER A 205 26.16 42.16 37.51
C SER A 205 26.78 43.32 36.70
N LYS A 206 25.95 44.00 35.88
CA LYS A 206 25.34 45.31 36.21
C LYS A 206 24.55 45.96 35.06
N ASP A 207 23.36 46.43 35.43
CA ASP A 207 22.72 47.73 35.13
C ASP A 207 22.68 48.30 33.70
N SER A 208 21.46 48.61 33.20
CA SER A 208 20.93 50.00 33.22
C SER A 208 19.75 50.25 32.25
N SER A 209 18.86 51.18 32.65
CA SER A 209 17.74 51.87 31.95
C SER A 209 16.42 51.08 31.82
N GLY A 210 15.24 51.47 32.32
CA GLY A 210 14.71 52.71 32.90
C GLY A 210 14.33 53.73 31.82
N SER A 211 13.13 54.32 31.71
CA SER A 211 11.81 54.16 32.33
C SER A 211 10.83 55.11 31.59
N ALA A 212 9.53 54.97 31.87
CA ALA A 212 8.42 55.92 31.67
C ALA A 212 7.72 55.92 30.28
N ALA A 213 6.39 56.03 30.16
CA ALA A 213 5.37 56.61 31.04
C ALA A 213 3.98 55.99 30.70
N ARG A 214 3.12 55.66 31.71
CA ARG A 214 1.91 56.41 32.17
C ARG A 214 0.71 56.34 31.21
N SER A 215 -0.56 56.23 31.61
CA SER A 215 -1.26 56.07 32.90
C SER A 215 -2.78 55.95 32.61
N ASP A 216 -3.55 55.62 33.66
CA ASP A 216 -4.96 56.00 33.91
C ASP A 216 -6.09 55.16 33.25
N ASP A 217 -7.19 54.78 33.93
CA ASP A 217 -7.57 54.87 35.35
C ASP A 217 -8.92 54.14 35.54
N SER A 218 -9.10 53.49 36.72
CA SER A 218 -10.28 53.54 37.63
C SER A 218 -11.69 53.13 37.13
N ASP A 219 -12.70 52.68 37.88
CA ASP A 219 -13.04 52.52 39.31
C ASP A 219 -14.31 51.64 39.36
N GLY A 220 -14.58 50.95 40.48
CA GLY A 220 -15.83 50.22 40.69
C GLY A 220 -15.88 49.46 42.02
N SER A 221 -16.02 50.20 43.11
CA SER A 221 -15.94 49.80 44.53
C SER A 221 -17.08 48.91 45.09
N SER A 222 -16.79 48.35 46.29
CA SER A 222 -17.69 47.93 47.41
C SER A 222 -18.42 46.58 47.28
N GLU A 223 -18.60 45.74 48.30
CA GLU A 223 -18.36 45.81 49.75
C GLU A 223 -18.43 44.38 50.36
N SER A 224 -17.76 44.19 51.49
CA SER A 224 -17.62 42.95 52.27
C SER A 224 -18.85 42.58 53.10
N SER A 225 -19.10 41.28 53.31
CA SER A 225 -19.76 40.75 54.52
C SER A 225 -19.33 39.30 54.78
N ASP A 226 -19.14 39.02 56.06
CA ASP A 226 -18.36 37.94 56.64
C ASP A 226 -18.98 36.52 56.65
N ASP A 227 -18.06 35.57 56.89
CA ASP A 227 -18.16 34.39 57.75
C ASP A 227 -18.65 33.01 57.22
N ALA A 228 -17.63 32.16 56.98
CA ALA A 228 -17.40 30.81 57.51
C ALA A 228 -18.49 29.72 57.39
N SER A 229 -18.22 28.70 56.56
CA SER A 229 -17.77 27.36 57.04
C SER A 229 -17.67 26.30 55.91
N SER A 230 -16.48 25.69 55.77
CA SER A 230 -16.09 24.35 55.25
C SER A 230 -16.75 23.86 53.94
N ASP A 231 -16.08 23.84 52.79
CA ASP A 231 -14.91 23.02 52.36
C ASP A 231 -15.19 21.51 52.19
N SER A 232 -15.47 21.12 50.95
CA SER A 232 -14.74 20.08 50.21
C SER A 232 -15.32 19.98 48.80
N SER A 233 -14.80 20.81 47.89
CA SER A 233 -15.02 20.66 46.45
C SER A 233 -13.75 20.08 45.83
N SER A 234 -13.92 18.91 45.22
CA SER A 234 -13.03 18.22 44.31
C SER A 234 -12.01 19.11 43.58
N ASP A 235 -10.73 18.90 43.88
CA ASP A 235 -9.64 19.17 42.93
C ASP A 235 -9.82 18.22 41.75
N ALA A 236 -10.44 18.72 40.67
CA ALA A 236 -10.26 18.18 39.36
C ALA A 236 -8.97 18.78 38.80
N THR A 237 -7.86 18.06 38.96
CA THR A 237 -6.64 18.29 38.17
C THR A 237 -6.96 17.90 36.73
N ASP A 238 -7.32 18.90 35.93
CA ASP A 238 -7.37 18.80 34.47
C ASP A 238 -5.93 18.74 33.97
N SER A 239 -5.38 17.52 33.91
CA SER A 239 -4.10 17.28 33.26
C SER A 239 -4.34 17.38 31.76
N ALA A 240 -3.86 18.46 31.15
CA ALA A 240 -3.84 18.63 29.71
C ALA A 240 -2.90 17.58 29.09
N GLY A 241 -3.43 16.38 28.82
CA GLY A 241 -2.75 15.36 28.04
C GLY A 241 -2.47 15.89 26.63
N THR A 242 -1.29 15.58 26.10
CA THR A 242 -0.96 15.88 24.71
C THR A 242 -1.78 14.98 23.78
N ALA A 243 -1.90 15.33 22.49
CA ALA A 243 -2.59 14.47 21.52
C ALA A 243 -1.99 13.06 21.46
N ASP A 244 -0.69 12.94 21.70
CA ASP A 244 0.07 11.68 21.71
C ASP A 244 -0.33 10.78 22.90
N ASP A 245 -0.48 11.36 24.09
CA ASP A 245 -0.97 10.65 25.29
C ASP A 245 -2.36 10.05 25.05
N THR A 246 -3.23 10.76 24.34
CA THR A 246 -4.59 10.27 24.03
C THR A 246 -4.61 9.14 23.00
N GLN A 247 -3.63 9.08 22.09
CA GLN A 247 -3.52 8.02 21.09
C GLN A 247 -2.96 6.73 21.70
N ALA A 248 -1.94 6.86 22.55
CA ALA A 248 -1.39 5.78 23.36
C ALA A 248 -2.47 5.10 24.24
N GLU A 249 -3.23 5.89 25.01
CA GLU A 249 -4.34 5.38 25.82
C GLU A 249 -5.43 4.69 24.98
N ALA A 250 -5.70 5.22 23.78
CA ALA A 250 -6.67 4.61 22.87
C ALA A 250 -6.17 3.27 22.31
N ALA A 251 -4.88 3.15 22.00
CA ALA A 251 -4.26 1.90 21.58
C ALA A 251 -4.31 0.85 22.71
N ASP A 252 -3.97 1.23 23.94
CA ASP A 252 -4.01 0.33 25.10
C ASP A 252 -5.43 -0.15 25.40
N ARG A 253 -6.41 0.75 25.30
CA ARG A 253 -7.83 0.41 25.44
C ARG A 253 -8.31 -0.54 24.34
N LEU A 254 -7.88 -0.32 23.10
CA LEU A 254 -8.16 -1.22 21.98
C LEU A 254 -7.61 -2.62 22.29
N VAL A 255 -6.32 -2.73 22.59
CA VAL A 255 -5.66 -4.01 22.90
C VAL A 255 -6.34 -4.73 24.07
N SER A 256 -6.68 -4.01 25.14
CA SER A 256 -7.37 -4.57 26.30
C SER A 256 -8.74 -5.13 25.94
N SER A 257 -9.51 -4.41 25.11
CA SER A 257 -10.83 -4.83 24.65
C SER A 257 -10.74 -6.07 23.75
N LEU A 258 -9.74 -6.12 22.86
CA LEU A 258 -9.52 -7.27 21.98
C LEU A 258 -9.03 -8.51 22.75
N LYS A 259 -8.20 -8.34 23.79
CA LYS A 259 -7.81 -9.43 24.70
C LYS A 259 -9.03 -9.98 25.43
N LEU A 260 -9.86 -9.12 26.01
CA LEU A 260 -11.10 -9.51 26.69
C LEU A 260 -12.07 -10.27 25.76
N ALA A 261 -12.20 -9.83 24.50
CA ALA A 261 -13.00 -10.53 23.49
C ALA A 261 -12.52 -11.97 23.29
N LYS A 262 -11.20 -12.16 23.09
CA LYS A 262 -10.58 -13.48 22.90
C LYS A 262 -10.70 -14.37 24.12
N GLU A 263 -10.43 -13.84 25.31
CA GLU A 263 -10.57 -14.57 26.58
C GLU A 263 -12.01 -15.05 26.82
N SER A 264 -12.97 -14.33 26.25
CA SER A 264 -14.39 -14.68 26.33
C SER A 264 -14.87 -15.66 25.25
N GLY A 265 -13.99 -16.02 24.31
CA GLY A 265 -14.25 -16.98 23.24
C GLY A 265 -14.41 -16.37 21.84
N MET A 266 -14.52 -15.05 21.70
CA MET A 266 -14.65 -14.41 20.38
C MET A 266 -13.35 -14.54 19.58
N HIS A 267 -13.47 -14.55 18.26
CA HIS A 267 -12.33 -14.47 17.36
C HIS A 267 -12.03 -13.02 17.00
N VAL A 268 -10.76 -12.66 16.87
CA VAL A 268 -10.32 -11.33 16.43
C VAL A 268 -9.46 -11.46 15.18
N VAL A 269 -9.90 -10.81 14.09
CA VAL A 269 -9.15 -10.69 12.85
C VAL A 269 -8.81 -9.22 12.63
N LEU A 270 -7.52 -8.92 12.54
CA LEU A 270 -7.05 -7.57 12.20
C LEU A 270 -7.01 -7.38 10.68
N LEU A 271 -7.40 -6.20 10.21
CA LEU A 271 -7.50 -5.83 8.80
C LEU A 271 -6.58 -4.66 8.47
N GLY A 272 -5.64 -4.85 7.54
CA GLY A 272 -4.78 -3.78 7.02
C GLY A 272 -3.66 -3.40 7.99
N ASN A 273 -3.99 -2.91 9.18
CA ASN A 273 -3.03 -2.39 10.15
C ASN A 273 -2.77 -3.38 11.29
N SER A 274 -1.50 -3.58 11.61
CA SER A 274 -1.08 -4.37 12.77
C SER A 274 -1.13 -3.54 14.05
N ILE A 275 -1.10 -4.22 15.18
CA ILE A 275 -0.89 -3.61 16.49
C ILE A 275 0.33 -4.29 17.08
N GLU A 276 1.30 -3.50 17.48
CA GLU A 276 2.55 -3.98 18.05
C GLU A 276 2.29 -4.93 19.24
N GLY A 277 2.98 -6.07 19.26
CA GLY A 277 2.89 -7.07 20.33
C GLY A 277 1.55 -7.83 20.43
N TYR A 278 0.54 -7.50 19.62
CA TYR A 278 -0.77 -8.15 19.68
C TYR A 278 -0.91 -9.31 18.68
N LYS A 279 -1.38 -10.47 19.19
CA LYS A 279 -1.61 -11.66 18.36
C LYS A 279 -3.09 -11.87 18.00
N PRO A 280 -3.53 -11.50 16.79
CA PRO A 280 -4.88 -11.83 16.33
C PRO A 280 -5.00 -13.32 15.95
N ASP A 281 -6.24 -13.79 15.76
CA ASP A 281 -6.52 -15.12 15.22
C ASP A 281 -6.19 -15.22 13.73
N ALA A 282 -6.31 -14.09 13.01
CA ALA A 282 -5.75 -13.89 11.68
C ALA A 282 -5.45 -12.41 11.42
N PHE A 283 -4.54 -12.15 10.49
CA PHE A 283 -4.26 -10.81 9.98
C PHE A 283 -4.54 -10.77 8.48
N VAL A 284 -5.24 -9.75 8.01
CA VAL A 284 -5.55 -9.56 6.60
C VAL A 284 -4.63 -8.49 6.05
N LYS A 285 -3.70 -8.90 5.18
CA LYS A 285 -2.76 -8.02 4.49
C LYS A 285 -3.29 -7.75 3.08
N PHE A 286 -3.76 -6.53 2.83
CA PHE A 286 -4.27 -6.13 1.52
C PHE A 286 -3.14 -5.86 0.52
N THR A 287 -2.25 -4.92 0.85
CA THR A 287 -1.07 -4.57 0.06
C THR A 287 -0.06 -3.85 0.95
N ASP A 288 1.21 -3.89 0.57
CA ASP A 288 2.26 -3.07 1.16
C ASP A 288 3.08 -2.38 0.07
N ALA A 289 3.95 -1.46 0.48
CA ALA A 289 4.81 -0.69 -0.41
C ALA A 289 5.72 -1.58 -1.26
N GLN A 290 6.38 -2.57 -0.65
CA GLN A 290 7.27 -3.50 -1.36
C GLN A 290 6.56 -4.28 -2.46
N THR A 291 5.34 -4.75 -2.20
CA THR A 291 4.51 -5.46 -3.17
C THR A 291 4.07 -4.54 -4.31
N ILE A 292 3.77 -3.26 -4.01
CA ILE A 292 3.43 -2.26 -5.04
C ILE A 292 4.62 -2.02 -5.98
N GLY A 293 5.80 -1.73 -5.42
CA GLY A 293 7.02 -1.51 -6.20
C GLY A 293 7.41 -2.74 -7.03
N LYS A 294 7.36 -3.92 -6.42
CA LYS A 294 7.63 -5.20 -7.09
C LYS A 294 6.66 -5.47 -8.23
N LEU A 295 5.36 -5.27 -8.03
CA LEU A 295 4.34 -5.45 -9.06
C LEU A 295 4.68 -4.63 -10.31
N GLN A 296 4.94 -3.33 -10.13
CA GLN A 296 5.21 -2.42 -11.24
C GLN A 296 6.49 -2.81 -11.97
N ALA A 297 7.57 -3.12 -11.24
CA ALA A 297 8.83 -3.55 -11.82
C ALA A 297 8.68 -4.87 -12.60
N GLU A 298 7.98 -5.88 -12.07
CA GLU A 298 7.73 -7.15 -12.78
C GLU A 298 6.96 -6.93 -14.08
N LYS A 299 5.98 -6.02 -14.08
CA LYS A 299 5.23 -5.66 -15.29
C LYS A 299 6.12 -4.97 -16.31
N VAL A 300 6.97 -4.03 -15.90
CA VAL A 300 7.94 -3.38 -16.77
C VAL A 300 8.93 -4.39 -17.36
N VAL A 301 9.53 -5.26 -16.54
CA VAL A 301 10.45 -6.32 -16.98
C VAL A 301 9.81 -7.19 -18.05
N SER A 302 8.59 -7.66 -17.79
CA SER A 302 7.85 -8.53 -18.71
C SER A 302 7.52 -7.81 -20.01
N LYS A 303 7.06 -6.56 -19.93
CA LYS A 303 6.62 -5.78 -21.10
C LYS A 303 7.80 -5.36 -21.98
N LEU A 304 8.91 -4.94 -21.39
CA LEU A 304 10.13 -4.55 -22.11
C LEU A 304 11.01 -5.74 -22.51
N GLN A 305 10.69 -6.94 -22.02
CA GLN A 305 11.46 -8.17 -22.24
C GLN A 305 12.93 -8.03 -21.86
N LEU A 306 13.23 -7.49 -20.67
CA LEU A 306 14.62 -7.18 -20.27
C LEU A 306 15.56 -8.40 -20.30
N ALA A 307 15.01 -9.61 -20.13
CA ALA A 307 15.78 -10.85 -20.28
C ALA A 307 16.35 -11.08 -21.70
N LYS A 308 15.84 -10.37 -22.71
CA LYS A 308 16.30 -10.41 -24.10
C LYS A 308 17.03 -9.12 -24.54
N ALA A 309 17.09 -8.11 -23.67
CA ALA A 309 17.82 -6.89 -23.97
C ALA A 309 19.34 -7.14 -23.98
N SER A 310 20.08 -6.28 -24.68
CA SER A 310 21.54 -6.35 -24.78
C SER A 310 22.19 -5.08 -24.23
N LYS A 311 23.48 -5.18 -23.88
CA LYS A 311 24.28 -4.03 -23.43
C LYS A 311 24.44 -2.96 -24.52
N ASP A 312 24.38 -3.36 -25.79
CA ASP A 312 24.49 -2.44 -26.92
C ASP A 312 23.19 -1.65 -27.17
N ASN A 313 22.07 -2.11 -26.60
CA ASN A 313 20.80 -1.41 -26.64
C ASN A 313 20.01 -1.63 -25.33
N PRO A 314 20.48 -1.03 -24.21
CA PRO A 314 19.83 -1.17 -22.93
C PRO A 314 18.47 -0.49 -22.93
N LYS A 315 17.54 -1.01 -22.12
CA LYS A 315 16.26 -0.33 -21.90
C LYS A 315 16.39 0.79 -20.89
N ARG A 316 15.79 1.94 -21.19
CA ARG A 316 15.84 3.18 -20.43
C ARG A 316 14.67 3.23 -19.44
N ILE A 317 14.93 3.07 -18.14
CA ILE A 317 13.88 3.00 -17.12
C ILE A 317 14.15 4.06 -16.05
N GLU A 318 13.17 4.93 -15.82
CA GLU A 318 13.22 5.96 -14.79
C GLU A 318 12.27 5.59 -13.63
N VAL A 319 12.69 5.84 -12.39
CA VAL A 319 11.88 5.54 -11.19
C VAL A 319 11.58 6.84 -10.46
N LEU A 320 10.30 7.13 -10.23
CA LEU A 320 9.86 8.28 -9.44
C LEU A 320 9.30 7.80 -8.10
N LEU A 321 10.03 8.09 -7.03
CA LEU A 321 9.70 7.71 -5.67
C LEU A 321 9.25 8.93 -4.85
N PRO A 322 7.94 9.26 -4.80
CA PRO A 322 7.46 10.35 -3.96
C PRO A 322 7.58 9.99 -2.46
N TYR A 323 7.93 10.97 -1.64
CA TYR A 323 7.79 10.91 -0.17
C TYR A 323 7.57 12.32 0.39
N THR A 324 7.05 12.46 1.61
CA THR A 324 6.99 13.74 2.32
C THR A 324 8.05 13.73 3.42
N PRO A 325 9.07 14.60 3.38
CA PRO A 325 9.98 14.72 4.50
C PRO A 325 9.22 15.30 5.71
N VAL A 326 9.38 14.70 6.88
CA VAL A 326 8.94 15.30 8.13
C VAL A 326 9.81 16.55 8.37
N LYS A 327 9.17 17.72 8.42
CA LYS A 327 9.84 18.95 8.81
C LYS A 327 9.80 19.03 10.32
N ASP A 328 10.96 18.97 10.98
CA ASP A 328 11.06 19.32 12.39
C ASP A 328 10.43 20.70 12.58
N GLY A 329 9.52 20.82 13.56
CA GLY A 329 8.60 21.96 13.77
C GLY A 329 9.25 23.31 14.13
N THR A 330 10.36 23.67 13.50
CA THR A 330 10.96 24.99 13.59
C THR A 330 10.62 25.80 12.34
N SER A 331 9.68 26.73 12.53
CA SER A 331 9.28 27.85 11.64
C SER A 331 8.26 27.57 10.52
N ASP A 332 7.00 27.89 10.83
CA ASP A 332 5.94 28.27 9.88
C ASP A 332 6.19 29.66 9.22
N ASP A 333 7.45 30.10 9.14
CA ASP A 333 7.79 31.39 8.53
C ASP A 333 9.04 31.24 7.65
N ALA A 334 8.81 30.82 6.41
CA ALA A 334 9.82 30.89 5.36
C ALA A 334 9.17 31.51 4.11
N SER A 335 9.29 32.83 4.04
CA SER A 335 9.29 33.59 2.81
C SER A 335 10.15 32.93 1.73
N ASP A 336 9.69 33.05 0.48
CA ASP A 336 10.43 32.75 -0.75
C ASP A 336 11.94 32.99 -0.63
N SER A 337 12.70 31.90 -0.49
CA SER A 337 14.07 31.83 -0.98
C SER A 337 14.39 30.42 -1.38
N ALA A 338 14.58 30.27 -2.69
CA ALA A 338 15.13 29.08 -3.32
C ALA A 338 16.54 28.83 -2.78
N SER A 339 16.68 27.81 -1.94
CA SER A 339 17.93 27.11 -1.75
C SER A 339 17.67 25.63 -1.96
N ASP A 340 18.18 25.12 -3.08
CA ASP A 340 18.16 23.72 -3.53
C ASP A 340 19.08 22.81 -2.70
N ASP A 341 19.17 23.01 -1.38
CA ASP A 341 19.95 22.14 -0.50
C ASP A 341 19.02 21.26 0.34
N ALA A 342 18.58 20.17 -0.28
CA ALA A 342 17.84 19.09 0.35
C ALA A 342 18.78 18.22 1.20
N SER A 343 19.30 18.80 2.28
CA SER A 343 19.94 18.06 3.37
C SER A 343 19.12 18.23 4.64
N GLY A 344 17.82 17.92 4.57
CA GLY A 344 17.05 17.60 5.78
C GLY A 344 17.50 16.22 6.26
N THR A 345 17.95 16.12 7.51
CA THR A 345 18.24 14.85 8.15
C THR A 345 17.01 13.97 8.06
N VAL A 346 17.11 12.84 7.36
CA VAL A 346 15.99 11.90 7.20
C VAL A 346 15.85 11.19 8.54
N ALA A 347 14.89 11.60 9.35
CA ALA A 347 14.45 10.76 10.46
C ALA A 347 13.80 9.49 9.88
N ASP A 348 14.13 8.32 10.44
CA ASP A 348 13.44 7.06 10.17
C ASP A 348 11.97 7.19 10.57
N THR A 349 11.16 7.60 9.61
CA THR A 349 9.72 7.85 9.74
C THR A 349 8.96 6.77 8.98
N ASP A 350 7.66 6.63 9.25
CA ASP A 350 6.83 5.65 8.52
C ASP A 350 6.80 5.95 7.01
N GLU A 351 6.96 7.22 6.60
CA GLU A 351 7.06 7.63 5.19
C GLU A 351 8.39 7.24 4.53
N SER A 352 9.51 7.48 5.20
CA SER A 352 10.82 7.01 4.69
C SER A 352 10.83 5.49 4.60
N THR A 353 10.16 4.82 5.55
CA THR A 353 9.94 3.37 5.53
C THR A 353 9.11 2.96 4.30
N PHE A 354 7.98 3.60 4.03
CA PHE A 354 7.17 3.29 2.84
C PHE A 354 7.99 3.44 1.54
N ALA A 355 8.69 4.55 1.37
CA ALA A 355 9.49 4.82 0.18
C ALA A 355 10.62 3.78 0.01
N GLN A 356 11.32 3.46 1.09
CA GLN A 356 12.36 2.44 1.13
C GLN A 356 11.81 1.05 0.78
N GLU A 357 10.67 0.65 1.35
CA GLU A 357 9.97 -0.60 1.03
C GLU A 357 9.57 -0.68 -0.44
N ALA A 358 8.95 0.38 -0.98
CA ALA A 358 8.58 0.42 -2.39
C ALA A 358 9.80 0.28 -3.31
N PHE A 359 10.89 1.02 -3.02
CA PHE A 359 12.11 0.92 -3.80
C PHE A 359 12.77 -0.45 -3.69
N ARG A 360 12.84 -1.04 -2.50
CA ARG A 360 13.32 -2.41 -2.33
C ARG A 360 12.55 -3.40 -3.20
N GLY A 361 11.22 -3.28 -3.25
CA GLY A 361 10.38 -4.09 -4.13
C GLY A 361 10.74 -3.93 -5.61
N ILE A 362 11.02 -2.69 -6.05
CA ILE A 362 11.49 -2.40 -7.42
C ILE A 362 12.86 -3.03 -7.65
N TRP A 363 13.81 -2.82 -6.74
CA TRP A 363 15.20 -3.21 -6.92
C TRP A 363 15.43 -4.72 -6.87
N GLN A 364 14.63 -5.45 -6.08
CA GLN A 364 14.58 -6.93 -6.11
C GLN A 364 14.28 -7.50 -7.50
N VAL A 365 13.64 -6.71 -8.37
CA VAL A 365 13.27 -7.11 -9.73
C VAL A 365 14.21 -6.51 -10.77
N LEU A 366 14.55 -5.23 -10.63
CA LEU A 366 15.35 -4.51 -11.63
C LEU A 366 16.87 -4.64 -11.45
N GLY A 367 17.36 -4.82 -10.22
CA GLY A 367 18.80 -4.70 -9.90
C GLY A 367 19.69 -5.60 -10.76
N ALA A 368 19.29 -6.87 -10.96
CA ALA A 368 20.03 -7.81 -11.79
C ALA A 368 20.11 -7.42 -13.29
N TYR A 369 19.22 -6.55 -13.78
CA TYR A 369 19.25 -6.04 -15.15
C TYR A 369 20.16 -4.80 -15.29
N TYR A 370 20.23 -3.96 -14.25
CA TYR A 370 21.17 -2.84 -14.16
C TYR A 370 22.61 -3.34 -14.00
N GLU A 371 22.85 -4.34 -13.14
CA GLU A 371 24.15 -5.01 -12.99
C GLU A 371 24.65 -5.60 -14.32
N LYS A 372 23.73 -6.18 -15.11
CA LYS A 372 24.02 -6.71 -16.44
C LYS A 372 24.16 -5.63 -17.51
N GLY A 373 23.88 -4.36 -17.23
CA GLY A 373 23.91 -3.25 -18.19
C GLY A 373 22.89 -3.36 -19.31
N VAL A 374 21.80 -4.13 -19.13
CA VAL A 374 20.70 -4.25 -20.11
C VAL A 374 19.51 -3.35 -19.77
N ALA A 375 19.58 -2.68 -18.62
CA ALA A 375 18.75 -1.55 -18.23
C ALA A 375 19.64 -0.41 -17.72
N GLU A 376 19.22 0.83 -17.90
CA GLU A 376 19.87 2.01 -17.32
C GLU A 376 18.84 3.10 -17.00
N SER A 377 19.21 4.00 -16.08
CA SER A 377 18.44 5.19 -15.75
C SER A 377 18.82 6.35 -16.68
N PRO A 378 17.87 6.98 -17.41
CA PRO A 378 18.16 8.16 -18.24
C PRO A 378 18.87 9.29 -17.49
N SER A 379 18.50 9.49 -16.22
CA SER A 379 19.05 10.53 -15.36
C SER A 379 20.38 10.14 -14.69
N GLY A 380 20.79 8.87 -14.79
CA GLY A 380 21.95 8.34 -14.07
C GLY A 380 21.73 8.17 -12.57
N THR A 381 20.49 8.31 -12.07
CA THR A 381 20.13 8.12 -10.65
C THR A 381 20.28 6.68 -10.16
N LEU A 382 20.25 5.71 -11.07
CA LEU A 382 20.42 4.28 -10.77
C LEU A 382 21.44 3.69 -11.75
N ASP A 383 22.35 2.87 -11.22
CA ASP A 383 23.41 2.22 -11.99
C ASP A 383 23.66 0.77 -11.53
N ALA A 384 24.74 0.16 -12.00
CA ALA A 384 25.11 -1.22 -11.67
C ALA A 384 25.58 -1.44 -10.22
N ASN A 385 25.90 -0.36 -9.49
CA ASN A 385 26.37 -0.39 -8.11
C ASN A 385 25.24 -0.10 -7.11
N THR A 386 24.10 0.40 -7.57
CA THR A 386 22.91 0.64 -6.75
C THR A 386 22.47 -0.64 -6.02
N THR A 387 22.07 -0.48 -4.77
CA THR A 387 21.57 -1.51 -3.85
C THR A 387 20.14 -1.20 -3.40
N GLU A 388 19.52 -2.10 -2.64
CA GLU A 388 18.16 -1.87 -2.10
C GLU A 388 18.09 -0.68 -1.13
N ASP A 389 19.24 -0.24 -0.59
CA ASP A 389 19.34 0.86 0.38
C ASP A 389 19.49 2.24 -0.29
N ASP A 390 19.76 2.30 -1.60
CA ASP A 390 20.01 3.55 -2.35
C ASP A 390 18.71 4.25 -2.81
N TRP A 391 17.61 4.03 -2.11
CA TRP A 391 16.27 4.54 -2.47
C TRP A 391 16.23 6.07 -2.57
N HIS A 392 17.04 6.78 -1.79
CA HIS A 392 17.16 8.23 -1.82
C HIS A 392 17.57 8.78 -3.20
N ALA A 393 18.31 8.00 -4.00
CA ALA A 393 18.77 8.44 -5.32
C ALA A 393 17.60 8.73 -6.28
N VAL A 394 16.43 8.14 -6.03
CA VAL A 394 15.22 8.33 -6.83
C VAL A 394 14.08 9.01 -6.08
N ALA A 395 14.26 9.26 -4.78
CA ALA A 395 13.30 9.91 -3.91
C ALA A 395 13.19 11.42 -4.18
N TYR A 396 12.01 12.01 -3.94
CA TYR A 396 11.80 13.45 -3.97
C TYR A 396 10.62 13.89 -3.09
N ASP A 397 10.70 15.14 -2.60
CA ASP A 397 9.64 15.77 -1.81
C ASP A 397 8.38 16.01 -2.67
N ALA A 398 7.34 15.24 -2.37
CA ALA A 398 6.04 15.30 -3.02
C ALA A 398 5.02 16.19 -2.29
N SER A 399 5.45 16.97 -1.29
CA SER A 399 4.58 17.89 -0.53
C SER A 399 3.97 19.02 -1.37
N LYS A 400 4.55 19.31 -2.54
CA LYS A 400 4.12 20.39 -3.43
C LYS A 400 3.51 19.82 -4.72
N GLU A 401 2.39 20.41 -5.13
CA GLU A 401 1.78 20.11 -6.43
C GLU A 401 2.76 20.37 -7.58
N GLY A 402 2.81 19.46 -8.55
CA GLY A 402 3.71 19.53 -9.70
C GLY A 402 5.16 19.13 -9.39
N SER A 403 5.47 18.66 -8.17
CA SER A 403 6.82 18.16 -7.84
C SER A 403 7.23 17.01 -8.76
N SER A 404 6.34 16.06 -9.07
CA SER A 404 6.69 14.91 -9.92
C SER A 404 6.99 15.35 -11.34
N ALA A 405 6.20 16.28 -11.88
CA ALA A 405 6.44 16.87 -13.20
C ALA A 405 7.82 17.56 -13.26
N LYS A 406 8.15 18.42 -12.29
CA LYS A 406 9.45 19.13 -12.24
C LYS A 406 10.64 18.19 -12.14
N VAL A 407 10.53 17.14 -11.30
CA VAL A 407 11.58 16.12 -11.16
C VAL A 407 11.77 15.38 -12.47
N LEU A 408 10.69 14.95 -13.12
CA LEU A 408 10.76 14.26 -14.41
C LEU A 408 11.38 15.16 -15.49
N ALA A 409 10.94 16.41 -15.61
CA ALA A 409 11.47 17.39 -16.56
C ALA A 409 12.98 17.59 -16.39
N THR A 410 13.45 17.65 -15.15
CA THR A 410 14.87 17.79 -14.82
C THR A 410 15.65 16.53 -15.22
N ARG A 411 15.12 15.35 -14.89
CA ARG A 411 15.76 14.05 -15.15
C ARG A 411 15.79 13.67 -16.63
N LEU A 412 14.80 14.13 -17.41
CA LEU A 412 14.71 13.90 -18.85
C LEU A 412 15.14 15.11 -19.68
N LYS A 413 15.76 16.12 -19.06
CA LYS A 413 16.20 17.34 -19.75
C LYS A 413 17.19 16.97 -20.86
N SER A 414 16.84 17.34 -22.09
CA SER A 414 17.71 17.17 -23.25
C SER A 414 18.53 18.43 -23.52
N GLY A 415 19.79 18.24 -23.93
CA GLY A 415 20.63 19.30 -24.49
C GLY A 415 20.43 19.52 -26.00
N THR A 416 19.46 18.83 -26.61
CA THR A 416 19.22 18.79 -28.05
C THR A 416 17.75 19.08 -28.38
N ASP A 417 17.41 19.17 -29.67
CA ASP A 417 16.04 19.41 -30.16
C ASP A 417 15.09 18.21 -29.99
N SER A 418 15.52 17.11 -29.35
CA SER A 418 14.70 15.91 -29.13
C SER A 418 14.77 15.44 -27.69
N PRO A 419 13.67 14.92 -27.12
CA PRO A 419 13.63 14.53 -25.71
C PRO A 419 14.59 13.37 -25.43
N THR A 420 15.04 13.25 -24.18
CA THR A 420 15.89 12.13 -23.76
C THR A 420 15.12 10.81 -23.88
N ARG A 421 15.63 9.81 -24.58
CA ARG A 421 14.89 8.54 -24.73
C ARG A 421 14.60 7.88 -23.37
N VAL A 422 13.35 7.49 -23.17
CA VAL A 422 12.89 6.69 -22.01
C VAL A 422 11.93 5.61 -22.51
N ASP A 423 12.10 4.36 -22.06
CA ASP A 423 11.24 3.23 -22.43
C ASP A 423 10.16 2.96 -21.37
N ALA A 424 10.43 3.27 -20.09
CA ALA A 424 9.45 3.19 -19.01
C ALA A 424 9.71 4.21 -17.88
N VAL A 425 8.63 4.70 -17.29
CA VAL A 425 8.63 5.47 -16.04
C VAL A 425 7.81 4.70 -15.01
N ILE A 426 8.46 4.28 -13.93
CA ILE A 426 7.80 3.70 -12.76
C ILE A 426 7.29 4.87 -11.90
N ALA A 427 6.02 5.22 -12.11
CA ALA A 427 5.27 6.12 -11.25
C ALA A 427 4.54 5.29 -10.20
N LEU A 428 4.92 5.44 -8.93
CA LEU A 428 4.46 4.54 -7.86
C LEU A 428 2.95 4.56 -7.62
N ASN A 429 2.28 5.69 -7.86
CA ASN A 429 0.83 5.81 -7.75
C ASN A 429 0.23 6.59 -8.94
N ASP A 430 -1.10 6.57 -9.05
CA ASP A 430 -1.81 7.21 -10.17
C ASP A 430 -1.76 8.75 -10.11
N TYR A 431 -1.58 9.35 -8.93
CA TYR A 431 -1.35 10.79 -8.81
C TYR A 431 -0.04 11.18 -9.54
N VAL A 432 1.07 10.52 -9.21
CA VAL A 432 2.36 10.71 -9.89
C VAL A 432 2.23 10.38 -11.38
N ALA A 433 1.53 9.31 -11.73
CA ALA A 433 1.33 8.93 -13.12
C ALA A 433 0.61 10.03 -13.92
N SER A 434 -0.34 10.75 -13.30
CA SER A 434 -1.06 11.85 -13.95
C SER A 434 -0.14 13.04 -14.26
N GLU A 435 0.73 13.42 -13.32
CA GLU A 435 1.74 14.47 -13.53
C GLU A 435 2.76 14.05 -14.60
N VAL A 436 3.24 12.80 -14.55
CA VAL A 436 4.15 12.22 -15.55
C VAL A 436 3.55 12.24 -16.94
N VAL A 437 2.29 11.85 -17.10
CA VAL A 437 1.61 11.86 -18.40
C VAL A 437 1.49 13.28 -18.94
N SER A 438 1.21 14.28 -18.11
CA SER A 438 1.19 15.67 -18.55
C SER A 438 2.59 16.13 -19.00
N GLU A 439 3.60 15.89 -18.17
CA GLU A 439 4.96 16.36 -18.43
C GLU A 439 5.59 15.69 -19.66
N LEU A 440 5.38 14.38 -19.88
CA LEU A 440 5.84 13.71 -21.10
C LEU A 440 5.23 14.34 -22.36
N LYS A 441 4.01 14.86 -22.30
CA LYS A 441 3.44 15.57 -23.45
C LYS A 441 4.15 16.91 -23.66
N ASP A 442 4.46 17.63 -22.59
CA ASP A 442 5.11 18.94 -22.64
C ASP A 442 6.59 18.84 -23.08
N LEU A 443 7.27 17.76 -22.70
CA LEU A 443 8.60 17.39 -23.21
C LEU A 443 8.61 16.92 -24.67
N GLY A 444 7.44 16.74 -25.29
CA GLY A 444 7.32 16.43 -26.71
C GLY A 444 7.30 14.93 -27.05
N TYR A 445 7.04 14.04 -26.09
CA TYR A 445 6.81 12.63 -26.40
C TYR A 445 5.47 12.43 -27.12
N THR A 446 5.44 11.52 -28.09
CA THR A 446 4.32 11.29 -29.01
C THR A 446 3.93 9.82 -29.10
N GLY A 447 2.69 9.54 -29.54
CA GLY A 447 2.15 8.18 -29.59
C GLY A 447 1.56 7.72 -28.27
N SER A 448 1.52 6.41 -28.04
CA SER A 448 0.99 5.81 -26.81
C SER A 448 1.72 4.52 -26.46
N ALA A 449 1.65 4.09 -25.20
CA ALA A 449 2.06 2.74 -24.81
C ALA A 449 1.10 1.65 -25.33
N ALA A 450 -0.06 2.05 -25.88
CA ALA A 450 -0.91 1.13 -26.62
C ALA A 450 -0.24 0.73 -27.95
N ASP A 451 0.51 1.62 -28.61
CA ASP A 451 1.27 1.32 -29.85
C ASP A 451 2.54 0.50 -29.61
N ILE A 452 3.07 0.52 -28.38
CA ILE A 452 4.06 -0.46 -27.87
C ILE A 452 3.41 -1.88 -27.77
N ASN A 453 2.13 -2.00 -28.11
CA ASN A 453 1.44 -3.24 -28.47
C ASN A 453 0.66 -3.06 -29.79
N PRO A 454 1.25 -3.27 -30.97
CA PRO A 454 0.59 -2.98 -32.26
C PRO A 454 -0.69 -3.80 -32.53
N GLN A 455 -1.10 -4.69 -31.63
CA GLN A 455 -2.37 -5.42 -31.66
C GLN A 455 -3.55 -4.68 -31.01
N ILE A 456 -3.31 -3.56 -30.33
CA ILE A 456 -4.32 -2.81 -29.59
C ILE A 456 -4.48 -1.41 -30.22
N THR A 457 -5.32 -1.30 -31.25
CA THR A 457 -5.76 0.03 -31.72
C THR A 457 -6.81 0.58 -30.75
N ILE A 458 -6.92 1.91 -30.58
CA ILE A 458 -7.96 2.52 -29.73
C ILE A 458 -9.36 2.01 -30.10
N SER A 459 -9.62 1.81 -31.40
CA SER A 459 -10.86 1.19 -31.90
C SER A 459 -11.01 -0.29 -31.49
N GLY A 460 -9.92 -1.05 -31.46
CA GLY A 460 -9.87 -2.41 -30.92
C GLY A 460 -10.06 -2.49 -29.41
N ILE A 461 -9.60 -1.49 -28.64
CA ILE A 461 -9.82 -1.36 -27.19
C ILE A 461 -11.31 -1.17 -26.92
N VAL A 462 -11.94 -0.18 -27.57
CA VAL A 462 -13.37 0.09 -27.43
C VAL A 462 -14.19 -1.13 -27.89
N GLY A 463 -13.78 -1.81 -28.96
CA GLY A 463 -14.41 -3.03 -29.44
C GLY A 463 -14.31 -4.22 -28.47
N ASN A 464 -13.16 -4.40 -27.80
CA ASN A 464 -12.98 -5.44 -26.78
C ASN A 464 -13.78 -5.12 -25.50
N ILE A 465 -13.73 -3.88 -25.03
CA ILE A 465 -14.46 -3.49 -23.82
C ILE A 465 -15.99 -3.54 -24.05
N ALA A 466 -16.45 -3.27 -25.28
CA ALA A 466 -17.83 -3.50 -25.70
C ALA A 466 -18.19 -4.98 -25.99
N GLY A 467 -17.27 -5.93 -25.74
CA GLY A 467 -17.51 -7.38 -25.83
C GLY A 467 -17.52 -7.97 -27.24
N LYS A 468 -16.94 -7.28 -28.23
CA LYS A 468 -17.05 -7.66 -29.67
C LYS A 468 -15.77 -8.23 -30.29
N LYS A 469 -14.62 -8.25 -29.59
CA LYS A 469 -13.35 -8.75 -30.17
C LYS A 469 -12.30 -9.10 -29.11
N ASP A 470 -11.67 -10.28 -29.22
CA ASP A 470 -10.48 -10.62 -28.44
C ASP A 470 -9.27 -9.79 -28.92
N LEU A 471 -8.55 -9.17 -27.97
CA LEU A 471 -7.26 -8.53 -28.27
C LEU A 471 -6.19 -9.61 -28.41
N ALA A 472 -5.69 -9.79 -29.63
CA ALA A 472 -4.57 -10.67 -29.89
C ALA A 472 -3.32 -10.17 -29.12
N ARG A 473 -2.64 -11.08 -28.41
CA ARG A 473 -1.43 -10.77 -27.65
C ARG A 473 -0.22 -11.21 -28.48
N GLN A 474 0.62 -10.28 -28.91
CA GLN A 474 1.95 -10.59 -29.45
C GLN A 474 3.03 -9.72 -28.80
N ALA A 475 4.28 -10.16 -28.91
CA ALA A 475 5.46 -9.54 -28.32
C ALA A 475 5.66 -8.10 -28.81
N VAL A 476 6.24 -7.26 -27.95
CA VAL A 476 6.80 -5.95 -28.35
C VAL A 476 7.80 -6.19 -29.48
N PRO A 477 7.79 -5.40 -30.58
CA PRO A 477 8.73 -5.55 -31.68
C PRO A 477 10.18 -5.53 -31.19
N ASP A 478 11.02 -6.38 -31.79
CA ASP A 478 12.44 -6.43 -31.47
C ASP A 478 13.09 -5.05 -31.64
N PRO A 479 14.09 -4.71 -30.82
CA PRO A 479 14.99 -3.62 -31.17
C PRO A 479 15.54 -3.88 -32.58
N ILE A 480 15.42 -2.88 -33.45
CA ILE A 480 16.07 -2.87 -34.76
C ILE A 480 17.53 -3.28 -34.53
N LYS A 481 17.97 -4.37 -35.18
CA LYS A 481 19.37 -4.76 -35.19
C LYS A 481 20.22 -3.53 -35.49
N SER A 482 21.33 -3.34 -34.76
CA SER A 482 22.36 -2.39 -35.18
C SER A 482 22.64 -2.56 -36.67
N PRO A 483 22.89 -1.47 -37.44
CA PRO A 483 23.29 -1.61 -38.83
C PRO A 483 24.43 -2.64 -38.88
N GLU A 484 24.17 -3.78 -39.53
CA GLU A 484 25.26 -4.67 -39.90
C GLU A 484 26.18 -3.80 -40.78
N ASN A 485 27.47 -3.74 -40.45
CA ASN A 485 28.45 -3.17 -41.37
C ASN A 485 28.33 -3.98 -42.65
N ASP A 486 27.66 -3.42 -43.67
CA ASP A 486 27.63 -3.93 -45.03
C ASP A 486 29.02 -3.77 -45.65
N THR A 487 29.98 -4.56 -45.17
CA THR A 487 31.18 -4.90 -45.95
C THR A 487 30.89 -6.18 -46.69
N ALA A 488 30.16 -6.05 -47.80
CA ALA A 488 30.10 -7.07 -48.85
C ALA A 488 30.02 -6.38 -50.22
N ASP A 489 31.20 -6.23 -50.82
CA ASP A 489 31.49 -6.13 -52.25
C ASP A 489 30.36 -5.71 -53.21
N GLN A 490 30.45 -4.47 -53.70
CA GLN A 490 30.20 -4.19 -55.12
C GLN A 490 31.27 -3.25 -55.67
N ASP A 491 32.27 -3.86 -56.32
CA ASP A 491 33.11 -3.20 -57.32
C ASP A 491 32.23 -2.72 -58.50
N ALA A 492 32.13 -1.40 -58.70
CA ALA A 492 32.07 -0.78 -60.03
C ALA A 492 32.20 0.77 -59.96
N ALA A 493 33.40 1.25 -60.31
CA ALA A 493 33.72 2.48 -61.06
C ALA A 493 33.08 3.84 -60.68
N ASP A 494 33.94 4.70 -60.11
CA ASP A 494 34.37 6.02 -60.63
C ASP A 494 33.32 7.04 -61.13
N ASP A 495 33.12 8.11 -60.36
CA ASP A 495 33.29 9.53 -60.73
C ASP A 495 32.88 10.41 -59.53
N GLY A 496 33.69 11.40 -59.20
CA GLY A 496 33.68 12.15 -57.95
C GLY A 496 32.66 13.30 -57.86
N THR A 497 32.64 13.86 -56.64
CA THR A 497 31.90 15.03 -56.15
C THR A 497 30.54 14.77 -55.46
N ALA A 498 30.53 13.92 -54.43
CA ALA A 498 29.53 14.02 -53.37
C ALA A 498 30.01 15.05 -52.34
N LYS A 499 29.36 16.22 -52.31
CA LYS A 499 29.40 17.12 -51.15
C LYS A 499 28.59 16.50 -50.02
N ASP A 500 29.04 16.77 -48.79
CA ASP A 500 28.43 16.42 -47.51
C ASP A 500 26.89 16.40 -47.54
N GLU A 501 26.30 15.21 -47.64
CA GLU A 501 24.96 14.93 -47.14
C GLU A 501 25.14 14.15 -45.84
N HIS A 502 25.29 14.88 -44.73
CA HIS A 502 25.12 14.30 -43.41
C HIS A 502 23.69 13.74 -43.35
N ASP A 503 23.60 12.42 -43.19
CA ASP A 503 22.40 11.60 -43.33
C ASP A 503 21.17 12.15 -42.56
N ALA A 504 20.33 12.92 -43.24
CA ALA A 504 19.09 13.47 -42.71
C ALA A 504 17.99 12.41 -42.50
N SER A 505 18.24 11.14 -42.87
CA SER A 505 17.30 10.04 -42.72
C SER A 505 17.47 9.31 -41.38
N SER A 506 18.71 9.08 -40.92
CA SER A 506 18.98 8.51 -39.58
C SER A 506 18.60 9.48 -38.46
N ASP A 507 18.91 10.77 -38.60
CA ASP A 507 18.57 11.79 -37.61
C ASP A 507 17.04 11.92 -37.41
N LYS A 508 16.24 11.74 -38.47
CA LYS A 508 14.76 11.70 -38.34
C LYS A 508 14.26 10.43 -37.66
N THR A 509 14.88 9.27 -37.92
CA THR A 509 14.50 8.02 -37.24
C THR A 509 14.90 8.02 -35.78
N ASP A 510 16.01 8.67 -35.42
CA ASP A 510 16.50 8.74 -34.04
C ASP A 510 15.60 9.65 -33.20
N LYS A 511 15.28 10.84 -33.72
CA LYS A 511 14.33 11.76 -33.08
C LYS A 511 12.93 11.17 -32.92
N ALA A 512 12.48 10.37 -33.89
CA ALA A 512 11.20 9.65 -33.80
C ALA A 512 11.24 8.52 -32.74
N ARG A 513 12.39 7.87 -32.55
CA ARG A 513 12.59 6.86 -31.49
C ARG A 513 12.68 7.48 -30.11
N ASP A 514 13.39 8.60 -29.99
CA ASP A 514 13.63 9.25 -28.71
C ASP A 514 12.38 9.95 -28.17
N SER A 515 11.51 10.42 -29.06
CA SER A 515 10.19 10.99 -28.72
C SER A 515 9.06 9.97 -28.62
N GLN A 516 9.34 8.66 -28.64
CA GLN A 516 8.30 7.65 -28.49
C GLN A 516 7.74 7.62 -27.05
N TRP A 517 6.42 7.57 -26.92
CA TRP A 517 5.74 7.53 -25.61
C TRP A 517 6.17 6.30 -24.77
N PRO A 518 6.67 6.47 -23.53
CA PRO A 518 7.11 5.35 -22.69
C PRO A 518 5.96 4.58 -22.04
N LEU A 519 6.27 3.42 -21.45
CA LEU A 519 5.37 2.79 -20.48
C LEU A 519 5.28 3.66 -19.21
N VAL A 520 4.09 4.04 -18.77
CA VAL A 520 3.90 4.73 -17.48
C VAL A 520 3.07 3.83 -16.55
N THR A 521 3.63 3.46 -15.39
CA THR A 521 2.90 2.68 -14.38
C THR A 521 2.07 3.57 -13.46
N GLY A 522 1.35 2.95 -12.53
CA GLY A 522 0.59 3.63 -11.49
C GLY A 522 0.01 2.62 -10.49
N TYR A 523 -0.63 3.10 -9.44
CA TYR A 523 -1.29 2.31 -8.41
C TYR A 523 -2.40 3.13 -7.76
N GLY A 524 -3.50 2.47 -7.42
CA GLY A 524 -4.70 3.04 -6.80
C GLY A 524 -5.95 2.96 -7.69
N ALA A 525 -5.79 2.74 -9.01
CA ALA A 525 -6.83 2.72 -10.02
C ALA A 525 -7.80 3.91 -9.95
N TYR A 526 -7.25 5.13 -9.92
CA TYR A 526 -8.03 6.36 -9.77
C TYR A 526 -9.01 6.46 -10.93
N ILE A 527 -10.29 6.74 -10.63
CA ILE A 527 -11.32 6.85 -11.67
C ILE A 527 -10.92 7.91 -12.72
N SER A 528 -10.35 9.03 -12.27
CA SER A 528 -9.82 10.10 -13.12
C SER A 528 -8.67 9.67 -14.05
N ASN A 529 -7.93 8.62 -13.70
CA ASN A 529 -6.83 8.08 -14.50
C ASN A 529 -7.26 6.93 -15.42
N ILE A 530 -8.41 6.29 -15.20
CA ILE A 530 -8.85 5.17 -16.04
C ILE A 530 -8.91 5.55 -17.54
N PRO A 531 -9.38 6.73 -17.95
CA PRO A 531 -9.30 7.14 -19.35
C PRO A 531 -7.87 7.15 -19.92
N SER A 532 -6.87 7.55 -19.12
CA SER A 532 -5.45 7.49 -19.49
C SER A 532 -4.93 6.04 -19.59
N VAL A 533 -5.47 5.13 -18.77
CA VAL A 533 -5.21 3.68 -18.90
C VAL A 533 -5.81 3.13 -20.19
N VAL A 534 -7.04 3.53 -20.53
CA VAL A 534 -7.75 3.09 -21.74
C VAL A 534 -7.05 3.58 -23.02
N ASN A 535 -6.58 4.82 -23.05
CA ASN A 535 -5.91 5.38 -24.22
C ASN A 535 -4.40 5.05 -24.30
N GLY A 536 -3.85 4.35 -23.30
CA GLY A 536 -2.46 3.91 -23.26
C GLY A 536 -1.46 5.03 -22.96
N LYS A 537 -1.90 6.19 -22.47
CA LYS A 537 -1.00 7.24 -21.96
C LYS A 537 -0.44 6.86 -20.59
N GLN A 538 -1.30 6.30 -19.75
CA GLN A 538 -0.87 5.47 -18.64
C GLN A 538 -0.96 4.01 -19.11
N TRP A 539 0.12 3.24 -19.00
CA TRP A 539 0.14 1.87 -19.51
C TRP A 539 -0.60 0.90 -18.59
N MET A 540 -0.37 1.04 -17.28
CA MET A 540 -1.04 0.24 -16.27
C MET A 540 -1.29 1.02 -14.98
N THR A 541 -2.25 0.53 -14.20
CA THR A 541 -2.40 0.84 -12.78
C THR A 541 -2.52 -0.46 -11.99
N GLY A 542 -2.20 -0.42 -10.70
CA GLY A 542 -2.42 -1.51 -9.75
C GLY A 542 -3.56 -1.20 -8.78
N ILE A 543 -4.21 -2.23 -8.22
CA ILE A 543 -5.21 -2.07 -7.16
C ILE A 543 -5.21 -3.33 -6.27
N ALA A 544 -5.58 -3.20 -5.00
CA ALA A 544 -5.82 -4.37 -4.15
C ALA A 544 -6.99 -5.21 -4.69
N ASN A 545 -6.89 -6.53 -4.61
CA ASN A 545 -7.93 -7.44 -5.06
C ASN A 545 -9.06 -7.58 -4.03
N ARG A 546 -9.74 -6.46 -3.73
CA ARG A 546 -10.71 -6.33 -2.63
C ARG A 546 -11.87 -7.33 -2.71
N LYS A 547 -12.27 -7.73 -3.93
CA LYS A 547 -13.37 -8.69 -4.14
C LYS A 547 -12.99 -10.11 -3.72
N VAL A 548 -11.80 -10.57 -4.10
CA VAL A 548 -11.33 -11.93 -3.73
C VAL A 548 -11.01 -11.98 -2.25
N ILE A 549 -10.26 -10.99 -1.74
CA ILE A 549 -9.90 -10.98 -0.32
C ILE A 549 -11.13 -10.86 0.59
N ALA A 550 -12.19 -10.15 0.19
CA ALA A 550 -13.45 -10.14 0.94
C ALA A 550 -14.10 -11.53 1.04
N SER A 551 -14.00 -12.34 -0.02
CA SER A 551 -14.45 -13.74 0.01
C SER A 551 -13.58 -14.60 0.93
N ASP A 552 -12.26 -14.40 0.93
CA ASP A 552 -11.36 -15.11 1.84
C ASP A 552 -11.61 -14.74 3.30
N ILE A 553 -11.83 -13.46 3.60
CA ILE A 553 -12.19 -12.99 4.94
C ILE A 553 -13.49 -13.65 5.40
N ALA A 554 -14.49 -13.75 4.52
CA ALA A 554 -15.74 -14.42 4.83
C ALA A 554 -15.54 -15.91 5.13
N ASP A 555 -14.78 -16.66 4.31
CA ASP A 555 -14.44 -18.07 4.60
C ASP A 555 -13.67 -18.22 5.92
N ALA A 556 -12.74 -17.29 6.21
CA ALA A 556 -12.04 -17.27 7.50
C ALA A 556 -13.01 -17.09 8.67
N CYS A 557 -13.97 -16.17 8.58
CA CYS A 557 -15.01 -15.97 9.61
C CYS A 557 -15.86 -17.24 9.79
N VAL A 558 -16.28 -17.89 8.71
CA VAL A 558 -17.02 -19.17 8.79
C VAL A 558 -16.19 -20.22 9.52
N ARG A 559 -14.91 -20.35 9.19
CA ARG A 559 -14.03 -21.36 9.79
C ARG A 559 -13.83 -21.10 11.27
N LEU A 560 -13.50 -19.87 11.63
CA LEU A 560 -13.31 -19.44 13.02
C LEU A 560 -14.58 -19.73 13.83
N ASN A 561 -15.72 -19.18 13.43
CA ASN A 561 -17.01 -19.37 14.11
C ASN A 561 -17.54 -20.82 14.11
N THR A 562 -16.91 -21.75 13.38
CA THR A 562 -17.25 -23.18 13.37
C THR A 562 -16.13 -24.06 13.93
N GLY A 563 -15.13 -23.47 14.59
CA GLY A 563 -14.01 -24.18 15.21
C GLY A 563 -13.06 -24.87 14.23
N LYS A 564 -13.05 -24.46 12.96
CA LYS A 564 -12.18 -25.01 11.91
C LYS A 564 -10.90 -24.19 11.76
N ALA A 565 -9.80 -24.87 11.44
CA ALA A 565 -8.51 -24.22 11.21
C ALA A 565 -8.46 -23.46 9.86
N LEU A 566 -7.66 -22.38 9.85
CA LEU A 566 -7.39 -21.56 8.66
C LEU A 566 -6.32 -22.16 7.73
N SER A 567 -5.55 -23.14 8.18
CA SER A 567 -4.42 -23.73 7.42
C SER A 567 -4.82 -24.41 6.10
N GLY A 568 -6.12 -24.67 5.88
CA GLY A 568 -6.66 -25.22 4.63
C GLY A 568 -6.97 -24.18 3.56
N MET A 569 -6.79 -22.88 3.83
CA MET A 569 -7.07 -21.81 2.86
C MET A 569 -5.83 -21.49 2.03
N SER A 570 -5.98 -21.41 0.70
CA SER A 570 -4.88 -21.11 -0.22
C SER A 570 -4.31 -19.70 -0.06
N SER A 571 -5.13 -18.77 0.42
CA SER A 571 -4.83 -17.37 0.71
C SER A 571 -4.11 -17.17 2.05
N VAL A 572 -3.97 -18.22 2.89
CA VAL A 572 -3.39 -18.13 4.24
C VAL A 572 -1.95 -18.62 4.30
N ARG A 573 -1.05 -17.81 4.85
CA ARG A 573 0.33 -18.20 5.20
C ARG A 573 0.67 -17.71 6.60
N ASN A 574 1.47 -18.46 7.35
CA ASN A 574 1.95 -17.97 8.64
C ASN A 574 3.14 -17.02 8.44
N GLY A 575 3.13 -15.88 9.12
CA GLY A 575 4.20 -14.91 9.09
C GLY A 575 4.35 -14.16 10.41
N GLU A 576 5.12 -13.09 10.37
CA GLU A 576 5.28 -12.14 11.48
C GLU A 576 4.43 -10.90 11.23
N VAL A 577 3.75 -10.41 12.27
CA VAL A 577 2.89 -9.22 12.23
C VAL A 577 3.05 -8.49 13.56
N GLY A 578 3.43 -7.22 13.54
CA GLY A 578 3.65 -6.41 14.74
C GLY A 578 4.61 -7.03 15.76
N GLY A 579 5.75 -7.57 15.28
CA GLY A 579 6.71 -8.31 16.10
C GLY A 579 6.27 -9.71 16.57
N VAL A 580 5.05 -10.16 16.20
CA VAL A 580 4.52 -11.46 16.62
C VAL A 580 4.63 -12.50 15.53
N ALA A 581 5.41 -13.55 15.78
CA ALA A 581 5.59 -14.66 14.85
C ALA A 581 4.41 -15.65 14.79
N LYS A 582 4.30 -16.37 13.66
CA LYS A 582 3.32 -17.44 13.38
C LYS A 582 1.86 -16.95 13.44
N VAL A 583 1.61 -15.72 12.99
CA VAL A 583 0.27 -15.19 12.78
C VAL A 583 -0.25 -15.70 11.42
N PRO A 584 -1.47 -16.27 11.32
CA PRO A 584 -2.09 -16.57 10.03
C PRO A 584 -2.38 -15.29 9.25
N ILE A 585 -1.70 -15.08 8.15
CA ILE A 585 -1.86 -13.92 7.25
C ILE A 585 -2.70 -14.35 6.06
N ILE A 586 -3.86 -13.72 5.88
CA ILE A 586 -4.68 -13.79 4.67
C ILE A 586 -4.20 -12.69 3.73
N SER A 587 -3.80 -13.05 2.51
CA SER A 587 -3.32 -12.08 1.53
C SER A 587 -3.65 -12.52 0.11
N GLU A 588 -3.96 -11.54 -0.74
CA GLU A 588 -4.21 -11.76 -2.17
C GLU A 588 -3.25 -10.90 -3.01
N PRO A 589 -2.72 -11.42 -4.14
CA PRO A 589 -1.92 -10.61 -5.04
C PRO A 589 -2.72 -9.40 -5.56
N PRO A 590 -2.10 -8.21 -5.66
CA PRO A 590 -2.77 -7.06 -6.27
C PRO A 590 -3.06 -7.30 -7.76
N LEU A 591 -4.12 -6.66 -8.24
CA LEU A 591 -4.50 -6.69 -9.65
C LEU A 591 -3.65 -5.69 -10.43
N ALA A 592 -3.01 -6.15 -11.51
CA ALA A 592 -2.46 -5.26 -12.53
C ALA A 592 -3.50 -5.03 -13.62
N VAL A 593 -3.81 -3.77 -13.87
CA VAL A 593 -4.87 -3.34 -14.80
C VAL A 593 -4.26 -2.52 -15.93
N SER A 594 -4.65 -2.87 -17.15
CA SER A 594 -4.29 -2.19 -18.40
C SER A 594 -5.54 -2.11 -19.27
N ALA A 595 -5.48 -1.35 -20.37
CA ALA A 595 -6.56 -1.34 -21.38
C ALA A 595 -7.00 -2.76 -21.82
N SER A 596 -6.06 -3.71 -21.86
CA SER A 596 -6.32 -5.05 -22.40
C SER A 596 -7.19 -5.95 -21.50
N ASN A 597 -7.18 -5.69 -20.19
CA ASN A 597 -7.92 -6.48 -19.20
C ASN A 597 -8.85 -5.64 -18.32
N LEU A 598 -8.95 -4.33 -18.54
CA LEU A 598 -9.79 -3.40 -17.77
C LEU A 598 -11.21 -3.93 -17.54
N LYS A 599 -11.84 -4.45 -18.60
CA LYS A 599 -13.21 -5.00 -18.50
C LYS A 599 -13.28 -6.14 -17.50
N ALA A 600 -12.45 -7.16 -17.66
CA ALA A 600 -12.46 -8.34 -16.80
C ALA A 600 -11.94 -8.04 -15.38
N ALA A 601 -11.03 -7.09 -15.23
CA ALA A 601 -10.39 -6.78 -13.95
C ALA A 601 -11.20 -5.80 -13.10
N LEU A 602 -11.83 -4.78 -13.70
CA LEU A 602 -12.51 -3.71 -12.98
C LEU A 602 -14.01 -3.57 -13.29
N ILE A 603 -14.45 -3.77 -14.53
CA ILE A 603 -15.85 -3.54 -14.91
C ILE A 603 -16.73 -4.73 -14.51
N ASP A 604 -16.38 -5.93 -14.98
CA ASP A 604 -17.16 -7.15 -14.74
C ASP A 604 -17.30 -7.49 -13.25
N PRO A 605 -16.24 -7.33 -12.41
CA PRO A 605 -16.38 -7.52 -10.96
C PRO A 605 -17.05 -6.34 -10.24
N GLY A 606 -17.38 -5.26 -10.94
CA GLY A 606 -18.07 -4.09 -10.38
C GLY A 606 -17.18 -3.19 -9.51
N TYR A 607 -15.90 -3.05 -9.82
CA TYR A 607 -15.06 -2.01 -9.22
C TYR A 607 -15.41 -0.62 -9.75
N ILE A 608 -15.68 -0.51 -11.06
CA ILE A 608 -16.06 0.71 -11.77
C ILE A 608 -17.16 0.40 -12.81
N THR A 609 -17.82 1.44 -13.32
CA THR A 609 -18.76 1.34 -14.44
C THR A 609 -18.08 1.57 -15.79
N LEU A 610 -18.80 1.30 -16.89
CA LEU A 610 -18.35 1.70 -18.24
C LEU A 610 -18.18 3.23 -18.36
N ALA A 611 -19.08 3.99 -17.74
CA ALA A 611 -19.03 5.45 -17.75
C ALA A 611 -17.79 5.99 -17.03
N ASP A 612 -17.40 5.38 -15.90
CA ASP A 612 -16.16 5.71 -15.18
C ASP A 612 -14.91 5.46 -16.04
N ALA A 613 -14.98 4.51 -16.97
CA ALA A 613 -13.91 4.24 -17.92
C ALA A 613 -13.93 5.16 -19.16
N GLY A 614 -14.93 6.05 -19.29
CA GLY A 614 -15.12 6.91 -20.44
C GLY A 614 -15.62 6.18 -21.69
N LEU A 615 -16.40 5.11 -21.53
CA LEU A 615 -16.82 4.18 -22.60
C LEU A 615 -18.33 4.07 -22.81
#